data_AF-A0A662VEY0-F1
#
_entry.id   AF-A0A662VEY0-F1
#
_cell.length_a   1.000
_cell.length_b   1.000
_cell.length_c   1.000
_cell.angle_alpha   90.00
_cell.angle_beta   90.00
_cell.angle_gamma   90.00
#
_symmetry.space_group_name_H-M   'P 1'
#
loop_
_entity.id
_entity.type
_entity.pdbx_description
1 polymer ?
#
loop_
_entity_poly.entity_id
_entity_poly.type
_entity_poly.pdbx_seq_one_letter_code
_entity_poly.pdbx_strand_id
1 'polypeptide(L)'
;MTGLTHDERGYPNLTKEASWKLVTRLVRKIRENARKIAQWDEMYIDDSKIIVIAYGSVSGSAKKAIRIAREKGIKVGLFRPRIAWPFPVWRIEELDSRNSIDAFIVVEVNMGQIYHVVKEYVKNAKVVHVPYAPGYLPEPEYILSHIEKSYSG
;
A
#
# COMPACT_ATOMS: atom_id res chain seq x y z
N MET A 1 0.06 -20.69 28.86
CA MET A 1 -0.23 -19.76 27.74
C MET A 1 -1.75 -19.59 27.68
N THR A 2 -2.26 -18.37 27.74
CA THR A 2 -3.72 -18.08 27.73
C THR A 2 -4.06 -17.09 26.61
N GLY A 3 -5.26 -17.21 26.03
CA GLY A 3 -5.81 -16.23 25.09
C GLY A 3 -6.55 -15.07 25.77
N LEU A 4 -6.77 -15.13 27.08
CA LEU A 4 -7.41 -14.06 27.86
C LEU A 4 -6.45 -12.90 28.10
N THR A 5 -6.98 -11.73 28.48
CA THR A 5 -6.16 -10.66 29.07
C THR A 5 -5.41 -11.20 30.28
N HIS A 6 -4.10 -10.92 30.34
CA HIS A 6 -3.21 -11.50 31.35
C HIS A 6 -2.11 -10.52 31.77
N ASP A 7 -1.55 -10.80 32.94
CA ASP A 7 -0.36 -10.11 33.46
C ASP A 7 0.94 -10.55 32.76
N GLU A 8 2.10 -10.08 33.21
CA GLU A 8 3.39 -10.43 32.61
C GLU A 8 3.78 -11.90 32.78
N ARG A 9 3.16 -12.61 33.74
CA ARG A 9 3.39 -14.03 34.01
C ARG A 9 2.45 -14.93 33.20
N GLY A 10 1.43 -14.35 32.56
CA GLY A 10 0.45 -15.09 31.78
C GLY A 10 -0.77 -15.55 32.59
N TYR A 11 -0.98 -15.03 33.80
CA TYR A 11 -2.19 -15.32 34.57
C TYR A 11 -3.32 -14.39 34.16
N PRO A 12 -4.56 -14.91 33.98
CA PRO A 12 -5.70 -14.09 33.63
C PRO A 12 -5.88 -12.91 34.58
N ASN A 13 -5.99 -11.71 34.02
CA ASN A 13 -6.25 -10.49 34.76
C ASN A 13 -7.14 -9.58 33.89
N LEU A 14 -8.38 -9.38 34.33
CA LEU A 14 -9.42 -8.67 33.58
C LEU A 14 -9.53 -7.20 33.95
N THR A 15 -8.59 -6.66 34.73
CA THR A 15 -8.62 -5.23 35.10
C THR A 15 -8.38 -4.36 33.87
N LYS A 16 -8.90 -3.13 33.93
CA LYS A 16 -8.71 -2.12 32.87
C LYS A 16 -7.22 -1.85 32.64
N GLU A 17 -6.45 -1.77 33.71
CA GLU A 17 -5.02 -1.47 33.71
C GLU A 17 -4.23 -2.61 33.05
N ALA A 18 -4.54 -3.86 33.38
CA ALA A 18 -3.91 -5.02 32.78
C ALA A 18 -4.20 -5.09 31.27
N SER A 19 -5.47 -4.88 30.89
CA SER A 19 -5.90 -4.81 29.49
C SER A 19 -5.17 -3.72 28.71
N TRP A 20 -5.15 -2.49 29.25
CA TRP A 20 -4.46 -1.37 28.63
C TRP A 20 -2.98 -1.66 28.44
N LYS A 21 -2.28 -2.10 29.49
CA LYS A 21 -0.85 -2.40 29.43
C LYS A 21 -0.54 -3.51 28.43
N LEU A 22 -1.29 -4.61 28.45
CA LEU A 22 -1.07 -5.75 27.56
C LEU A 22 -1.30 -5.37 26.10
N VAL A 23 -2.47 -4.82 25.77
CA VAL A 23 -2.86 -4.51 24.38
C VAL A 23 -1.95 -3.43 23.81
N THR A 24 -1.69 -2.35 24.56
CA THR A 24 -0.81 -1.28 24.07
C THR A 24 0.61 -1.79 23.85
N ARG A 25 1.17 -2.62 24.74
CA ARG A 25 2.48 -3.25 24.54
C ARG A 25 2.53 -4.07 23.26
N LEU A 26 1.51 -4.90 23.00
CA LEU A 26 1.44 -5.74 21.79
C LEU A 26 1.36 -4.90 20.51
N VAL A 27 0.54 -3.85 20.51
CA VAL A 27 0.41 -2.93 19.38
C VAL A 27 1.69 -2.13 19.15
N ARG A 28 2.27 -1.56 20.22
CA ARG A 28 3.51 -0.78 20.18
C ARG A 28 4.67 -1.60 19.64
N LYS A 29 4.79 -2.86 20.04
CA LYS A 29 5.81 -3.79 19.52
C LYS A 29 5.88 -3.79 17.99
N ILE A 30 4.73 -3.75 17.31
CA ILE A 30 4.69 -3.68 15.84
C ILE A 30 4.85 -2.25 15.33
N ARG A 31 4.06 -1.30 15.86
CA ARG A 31 4.04 0.09 15.35
C ARG A 31 5.38 0.81 15.52
N GLU A 32 6.05 0.66 16.65
CA GLU A 32 7.35 1.28 16.92
C GLU A 32 8.47 0.68 16.05
N ASN A 33 8.28 -0.54 15.56
CA ASN A 33 9.20 -1.21 14.66
C ASN A 33 8.71 -1.18 13.21
N ALA A 34 7.70 -0.36 12.87
CA ALA A 34 7.10 -0.37 11.54
C ALA A 34 8.12 -0.14 10.42
N ARG A 35 9.07 0.78 10.59
CA ARG A 35 10.13 1.04 9.60
C ARG A 35 11.12 -0.12 9.43
N LYS A 36 11.25 -0.99 10.43
CA LYS A 36 12.08 -2.21 10.35
C LYS A 36 11.33 -3.39 9.74
N ILE A 37 10.01 -3.41 9.92
CA ILE A 37 9.15 -4.51 9.48
C ILE A 37 8.67 -4.29 8.05
N ALA A 38 8.19 -3.08 7.73
CA ALA A 38 7.60 -2.81 6.42
C ALA A 38 8.61 -3.06 5.30
N GLN A 39 8.14 -3.72 4.25
CA GLN A 39 8.93 -4.07 3.07
C GLN A 39 8.10 -3.80 1.83
N TRP A 40 8.77 -3.28 0.81
CA TRP A 40 8.18 -2.99 -0.48
C TRP A 40 9.23 -3.08 -1.58
N ASP A 41 8.79 -3.29 -2.82
CA ASP A 41 9.60 -3.21 -4.02
C ASP A 41 9.22 -1.92 -4.80
N GLU A 42 10.20 -1.27 -5.42
CA GLU A 42 9.99 -0.11 -6.29
C GLU A 42 10.51 -0.39 -7.70
N MET A 43 9.87 0.20 -8.71
CA MET A 43 10.31 0.12 -10.10
C MET A 43 10.03 1.45 -10.80
N TYR A 44 11.03 2.03 -11.46
CA TYR A 44 10.91 3.29 -12.20
C TYR A 44 10.25 4.43 -11.40
N ILE A 45 10.52 4.53 -10.09
CA ILE A 45 9.91 5.55 -9.23
C ILE A 45 10.55 6.92 -9.42
N ASP A 46 11.88 6.97 -9.64
CA ASP A 46 12.66 8.20 -9.59
C ASP A 46 12.22 9.27 -10.60
N ASP A 47 11.82 8.87 -11.80
CA ASP A 47 11.37 9.76 -12.87
C ASP A 47 9.85 9.69 -13.11
N SER A 48 9.11 8.95 -12.29
CA SER A 48 7.68 8.75 -12.50
C SER A 48 6.88 10.02 -12.28
N LYS A 49 5.83 10.19 -13.09
CA LYS A 49 4.71 11.11 -12.88
C LYS A 49 3.46 10.39 -12.35
N ILE A 50 3.35 9.10 -12.62
CA ILE A 50 2.27 8.25 -12.11
C ILE A 50 2.88 7.12 -11.30
N ILE A 51 2.34 6.81 -10.14
CA ILE A 51 2.76 5.67 -9.34
C ILE A 51 1.61 4.67 -9.25
N VAL A 52 1.81 3.47 -9.79
CA VAL A 52 0.89 2.36 -9.60
C VAL A 52 1.23 1.65 -8.30
N ILE A 53 0.24 1.51 -7.41
CA ILE A 53 0.34 0.73 -6.18
C ILE A 53 -0.40 -0.58 -6.39
N ALA A 54 0.32 -1.70 -6.35
CA ALA A 54 -0.25 -3.03 -6.50
C ALA A 54 0.47 -4.04 -5.60
N TYR A 55 -0.25 -4.99 -5.00
CA TYR A 55 0.31 -5.99 -4.07
C TYR A 55 -0.27 -7.38 -4.33
N GLY A 56 0.40 -8.42 -3.82
CA GLY A 56 -0.01 -9.80 -4.09
C GLY A 56 0.13 -10.18 -5.57
N SER A 57 -0.76 -11.03 -6.08
CA SER A 57 -0.72 -11.56 -7.45
C SER A 57 -0.96 -10.51 -8.53
N VAL A 58 -1.77 -9.47 -8.26
CA VAL A 58 -2.06 -8.39 -9.23
C VAL A 58 -0.82 -7.57 -9.61
N SER A 59 0.22 -7.60 -8.76
CA SER A 59 1.49 -6.94 -9.06
C SER A 59 2.18 -7.49 -10.32
N GLY A 60 1.90 -8.74 -10.73
CA GLY A 60 2.38 -9.31 -11.98
C GLY A 60 1.80 -8.58 -13.21
N SER A 61 0.47 -8.47 -13.28
CA SER A 61 -0.22 -7.74 -14.35
C SER A 61 0.17 -6.27 -14.37
N ALA A 62 0.26 -5.63 -13.20
CA ALA A 62 0.68 -4.24 -13.08
C ALA A 62 2.10 -4.02 -13.64
N LYS A 63 3.07 -4.90 -13.33
CA LYS A 63 4.43 -4.81 -13.89
C LYS A 63 4.44 -4.86 -15.42
N LYS A 64 3.63 -5.74 -16.03
CA LYS A 64 3.52 -5.83 -17.49
C LYS A 64 2.88 -4.55 -18.08
N ALA A 65 1.80 -4.06 -17.49
CA ALA A 65 1.15 -2.81 -17.89
C ALA A 65 2.12 -1.61 -17.83
N ILE A 66 2.90 -1.51 -16.75
CA ILE A 66 3.90 -0.44 -16.55
C ILE A 66 5.00 -0.49 -17.62
N ARG A 67 5.50 -1.67 -17.97
CA ARG A 67 6.50 -1.81 -19.05
C ARG A 67 5.95 -1.32 -20.39
N ILE A 68 4.73 -1.74 -20.75
CA ILE A 68 4.06 -1.30 -21.99
C ILE A 68 3.84 0.21 -21.98
N ALA A 69 3.39 0.79 -20.86
CA ALA A 69 3.22 2.23 -20.73
C ALA A 69 4.54 3.00 -20.89
N ARG A 70 5.64 2.46 -20.32
CA ARG A 70 6.98 3.04 -20.45
C ARG A 70 7.50 3.00 -21.89
N GLU A 71 7.23 1.93 -22.65
CA GLU A 71 7.53 1.85 -24.08
C GLU A 71 6.80 2.93 -24.89
N LYS A 72 5.60 3.35 -24.43
CA LYS A 72 4.84 4.48 -24.99
C LYS A 72 5.31 5.85 -24.50
N GLY A 73 6.40 5.93 -23.72
CA GLY A 73 6.94 7.18 -23.17
C GLY A 73 6.21 7.71 -21.93
N ILE A 74 5.26 6.95 -21.36
CA ILE A 74 4.54 7.36 -20.15
C ILE A 74 5.44 7.11 -18.94
N LYS A 75 5.73 8.16 -18.18
CA LYS A 75 6.55 8.10 -16.96
C LYS A 75 5.77 7.49 -15.79
N VAL A 76 5.62 6.17 -15.77
CA VAL A 76 4.90 5.44 -14.71
C VAL A 76 5.81 4.53 -13.88
N GLY A 77 5.71 4.61 -12.56
CA GLY A 77 6.43 3.77 -11.60
C GLY A 77 5.54 2.74 -10.93
N LEU A 78 6.16 1.75 -10.28
CA LEU A 78 5.50 0.77 -9.42
C LEU A 78 5.96 0.98 -7.98
N PHE A 79 4.99 0.99 -7.07
CA PHE A 79 5.20 0.79 -5.64
C PHE A 79 4.47 -0.49 -5.20
N ARG A 80 5.21 -1.51 -4.79
CA ARG A 80 4.64 -2.82 -4.43
C ARG A 80 4.91 -3.14 -2.96
N PRO A 81 3.92 -2.97 -2.07
CA PRO A 81 4.01 -3.48 -0.72
C PRO A 81 4.21 -5.00 -0.72
N ARG A 82 5.25 -5.49 -0.02
CA ARG A 82 5.44 -6.91 0.29
C ARG A 82 4.77 -7.29 1.60
N ILE A 83 4.68 -6.33 2.52
CA ILE A 83 4.00 -6.47 3.82
C ILE A 83 2.82 -5.50 3.82
N ALA A 84 1.61 -6.03 4.03
CA ALA A 84 0.39 -5.24 4.04
C ALA A 84 0.24 -4.43 5.34
N TRP A 85 0.67 -4.99 6.48
CA TRP A 85 0.71 -4.28 7.74
C TRP A 85 1.95 -4.67 8.56
N PRO A 86 2.74 -3.69 9.05
CA PRO A 86 2.55 -2.25 8.90
C PRO A 86 2.82 -1.77 7.46
N PHE A 87 1.90 -0.95 6.93
CA PHE A 87 2.04 -0.34 5.61
C PHE A 87 3.03 0.84 5.67
N PRO A 88 3.92 1.02 4.68
CA PRO A 88 4.94 2.08 4.68
C PRO A 88 4.37 3.46 4.32
N VAL A 89 3.46 4.00 5.14
CA VAL A 89 2.78 5.29 4.92
C VAL A 89 3.75 6.45 4.72
N TRP A 90 4.86 6.46 5.48
CA TRP A 90 5.90 7.49 5.40
C TRP A 90 6.53 7.57 4.00
N ARG A 91 6.60 6.45 3.29
CA ARG A 91 7.16 6.42 1.94
C ARG A 91 6.14 6.95 0.92
N ILE A 92 4.84 6.71 1.13
CA ILE A 92 3.79 7.32 0.31
C ILE A 92 3.80 8.84 0.46
N GLU A 93 3.89 9.34 1.70
CA GLU A 93 4.01 10.78 1.98
C GLU A 93 5.26 11.39 1.34
N GLU A 94 6.42 10.72 1.43
CA GLU A 94 7.65 11.16 0.78
C GLU A 94 7.47 11.26 -0.75
N LEU A 95 6.83 10.27 -1.37
CA LEU A 95 6.60 10.26 -2.82
C LEU A 95 5.62 11.38 -3.23
N ASP A 96 4.55 11.59 -2.46
CA ASP A 96 3.57 12.65 -2.69
C ASP A 96 4.18 14.06 -2.51
N SER A 97 5.18 14.20 -1.63
CA SER A 97 5.88 15.48 -1.40
C SER A 97 6.76 15.92 -2.57
N ARG A 98 7.04 15.04 -3.55
CA ARG A 98 7.91 15.35 -4.70
C ARG A 98 7.29 16.34 -5.67
N ASN A 99 5.97 16.58 -5.61
CA ASN A 99 5.18 17.43 -6.52
C ASN A 99 5.26 17.06 -8.03
N SER A 100 6.15 16.14 -8.41
CA SER A 100 6.26 15.60 -9.77
C SER A 100 5.28 14.46 -10.03
N ILE A 101 4.60 13.97 -8.99
CA ILE A 101 3.62 12.89 -9.09
C ILE A 101 2.22 13.48 -9.29
N ASP A 102 1.64 13.22 -10.45
CA ASP A 102 0.29 13.65 -10.82
C ASP A 102 -0.77 12.71 -10.22
N ALA A 103 -0.47 11.41 -10.16
CA ALA A 103 -1.43 10.41 -9.69
C ALA A 103 -0.80 9.17 -9.03
N PHE A 104 -1.47 8.68 -7.99
CA PHE A 104 -1.33 7.33 -7.44
C PHE A 104 -2.50 6.47 -7.89
N ILE A 105 -2.23 5.37 -8.59
CA ILE A 105 -3.24 4.42 -9.06
C ILE A 105 -3.17 3.16 -8.21
N VAL A 106 -4.18 2.91 -7.39
CA VAL A 106 -4.22 1.73 -6.53
C VAL A 106 -4.99 0.61 -7.23
N VAL A 107 -4.26 -0.43 -7.65
CA VAL A 107 -4.80 -1.62 -8.30
C VAL A 107 -4.81 -2.77 -7.30
N GLU A 108 -5.99 -3.27 -6.98
CA GLU A 108 -6.13 -4.35 -6.00
C GLU A 108 -7.29 -5.28 -6.32
N VAL A 109 -7.16 -6.55 -5.93
CA VAL A 109 -8.20 -7.57 -6.07
C VAL A 109 -9.03 -7.61 -4.77
N ASN A 110 -9.61 -6.46 -4.44
CA ASN A 110 -10.61 -6.24 -3.42
C ASN A 110 -11.21 -4.83 -3.61
N MET A 111 -12.04 -4.41 -2.66
CA MET A 111 -12.88 -3.22 -2.79
C MET A 111 -12.43 -2.04 -1.92
N GLY A 112 -11.13 -1.86 -1.68
CA GLY A 112 -10.63 -0.61 -1.07
C GLY A 112 -9.60 -0.73 0.04
N GLN A 113 -9.05 -1.92 0.31
CA GLN A 113 -8.25 -2.14 1.54
C GLN A 113 -7.02 -1.24 1.59
N ILE A 114 -6.16 -1.29 0.58
CA ILE A 114 -4.97 -0.43 0.53
C ILE A 114 -5.32 0.94 -0.06
N TYR A 115 -6.35 1.02 -0.92
CA TYR A 115 -6.79 2.30 -1.47
C TYR A 115 -7.11 3.33 -0.39
N HIS A 116 -7.88 2.95 0.64
CA HIS A 116 -8.23 3.89 1.71
C HIS A 116 -7.01 4.33 2.52
N VAL A 117 -6.07 3.42 2.77
CA VAL A 117 -4.80 3.78 3.43
C VAL A 117 -4.02 4.77 2.56
N VAL A 118 -3.81 4.49 1.27
CA VAL A 118 -3.10 5.42 0.39
C VAL A 118 -3.81 6.78 0.33
N LYS A 119 -5.14 6.77 0.15
CA LYS A 119 -5.95 7.99 0.06
C LYS A 119 -5.87 8.86 1.31
N GLU A 120 -5.71 8.26 2.49
CA GLU A 120 -5.55 8.98 3.75
C GLU A 120 -4.25 9.79 3.80
N TYR A 121 -3.16 9.28 3.22
CA TYR A 121 -1.81 9.89 3.34
C TYR A 121 -1.37 10.70 2.12
N VAL A 122 -1.99 10.52 0.95
CA VAL A 122 -1.74 11.36 -0.23
C VAL A 122 -2.56 12.65 -0.14
N LYS A 123 -1.89 13.81 -0.24
CA LYS A 123 -2.48 15.15 -0.12
C LYS A 123 -2.40 15.96 -1.41
N ASN A 124 -1.35 15.80 -2.20
CA ASN A 124 -1.09 16.65 -3.36
C ASN A 124 -1.57 15.99 -4.67
N ALA A 125 -1.22 14.72 -4.87
CA ALA A 125 -1.55 13.98 -6.09
C ALA A 125 -2.98 13.43 -6.08
N LYS A 126 -3.50 13.13 -7.28
CA LYS A 126 -4.78 12.41 -7.43
C LYS A 126 -4.60 10.95 -7.00
N VAL A 127 -5.54 10.41 -6.22
CA VAL A 127 -5.56 8.97 -5.93
C VAL A 127 -6.72 8.33 -6.71
N VAL A 128 -6.40 7.38 -7.57
CA VAL A 128 -7.34 6.65 -8.41
C VAL A 128 -7.49 5.24 -7.87
N HIS A 129 -8.73 4.83 -7.59
CA HIS A 129 -9.04 3.46 -7.22
C HIS A 129 -9.32 2.63 -8.47
N VAL A 130 -8.63 1.51 -8.62
CA VAL A 130 -8.89 0.50 -9.64
C VAL A 130 -9.23 -0.81 -8.91
N PRO A 131 -10.46 -0.95 -8.39
CA PRO A 131 -10.89 -2.16 -7.72
C PRO A 131 -11.11 -3.28 -8.73
N TYR A 132 -10.83 -4.51 -8.30
CA TYR A 132 -11.17 -5.71 -9.06
C TYR A 132 -11.78 -6.75 -8.12
N ALA A 133 -12.89 -7.36 -8.55
CA ALA A 133 -13.56 -8.35 -7.73
C ALA A 133 -12.69 -9.61 -7.55
N PRO A 134 -12.65 -10.20 -6.34
CA PRO A 134 -11.98 -11.48 -6.12
C PRO A 134 -12.53 -12.58 -7.03
N GLY A 135 -11.63 -13.45 -7.51
CA GLY A 135 -11.96 -14.57 -8.39
C GLY A 135 -11.06 -14.64 -9.63
N TYR A 136 -10.66 -13.48 -10.15
CA TYR A 136 -9.74 -13.37 -11.28
C TYR A 136 -8.77 -12.22 -11.08
N LEU A 137 -7.71 -12.18 -11.89
CA LEU A 137 -6.78 -11.06 -11.93
C LEU A 137 -7.16 -10.12 -13.08
N PRO A 138 -7.03 -8.80 -12.90
CA PRO A 138 -7.15 -7.88 -14.01
C PRO A 138 -6.05 -8.15 -15.03
N GLU A 139 -6.43 -8.14 -16.30
CA GLU A 139 -5.49 -8.21 -17.41
C GLU A 139 -4.60 -6.94 -17.44
N PRO A 140 -3.34 -7.05 -17.89
CA PRO A 140 -2.44 -5.90 -18.02
C PRO A 140 -3.05 -4.73 -18.81
N GLU A 141 -3.81 -5.01 -19.87
CA GLU A 141 -4.44 -4.03 -20.74
C GLU A 141 -5.49 -3.19 -20.00
N TYR A 142 -6.21 -3.81 -19.05
CA TYR A 142 -7.16 -3.10 -18.20
C TYR A 142 -6.44 -2.06 -17.32
N ILE A 143 -5.32 -2.46 -16.70
CA ILE A 143 -4.50 -1.56 -15.88
C ILE A 143 -3.88 -0.46 -16.74
N LEU A 144 -3.35 -0.81 -17.91
CA LEU A 144 -2.76 0.13 -18.87
C LEU A 144 -3.75 1.23 -19.25
N SER A 145 -5.02 0.89 -19.52
CA SER A 145 -6.04 1.88 -19.86
C SER A 145 -6.27 2.91 -18.74
N HIS A 146 -6.10 2.52 -17.46
CA HIS A 146 -6.22 3.45 -16.33
C HIS A 146 -4.98 4.34 -16.17
N ILE A 147 -3.80 3.79 -16.48
CA ILE A 147 -2.55 4.56 -16.53
C ILE A 147 -2.68 5.64 -17.62
N GLU A 148 -3.09 5.26 -18.83
CA GLU A 148 -3.25 6.18 -19.97
C GLU A 148 -4.29 7.28 -19.67
N LYS A 149 -5.43 6.94 -19.07
CA LYS A 149 -6.45 7.93 -18.67
C LYS A 149 -5.97 8.91 -17.59
N SER A 150 -5.02 8.49 -16.77
CA SER A 150 -4.48 9.31 -15.67
C SER A 150 -3.25 10.11 -16.10
N TYR A 151 -2.75 9.89 -17.31
CA TYR A 151 -1.62 10.61 -17.86
C TYR A 151 -2.08 11.90 -18.53
N SER A 152 -1.83 13.02 -17.85
CA SER A 152 -1.89 14.35 -18.45
C SER A 152 -0.52 14.62 -19.09
N GLY A 153 -0.44 14.50 -20.42
CA GLY A 153 0.77 14.82 -21.19
C GLY A 153 1.28 16.22 -20.91
#